data_AF-A0A483AG95-F1
#
_entry.id   AF-A0A483AG95-F1
#
_cell.length_a   1.000
_cell.length_b   1.000
_cell.length_c   1.000
_cell.angle_alpha   90.00
_cell.angle_beta   90.00
_cell.angle_gamma   90.00
#
_symmetry.space_group_name_H-M   'P 1'
#
loop_
_entity.id
_entity.type
_entity.pdbx_description
1 polymer ?
#
loop_
_entity_poly.entity_id
_entity_poly.type
_entity_poly.pdbx_seq_one_letter_code
_entity_poly.pdbx_strand_id
1 'polypeptide(L)'
;MSNVNFKYPATKIIHLFVVDIANNIVNKNTPNYLCTLIPPTIQSTSVYPLRNGNDIILPFCRLSSTSDSFIPSTIKMWNSLNNNIRNVDTLSKFKSELKKIDETENHSVPKHFFCGPRKLNIILTQLRNSASFLNFDLFRVGIVSDPSCRCGAALENLNISFWIVLYTYKPELY
;
A
#
# COMPACT_ATOMS: atom_id res chain seq x y z
N MET A 1 14.61 -13.26 -5.03
CA MET A 1 14.52 -12.31 -3.91
C MET A 1 14.45 -10.91 -4.49
N SER A 2 13.27 -10.30 -4.51
CA SER A 2 13.06 -8.93 -4.98
C SER A 2 12.70 -8.06 -3.78
N ASN A 3 13.66 -7.26 -3.30
CA ASN A 3 13.41 -6.33 -2.20
C ASN A 3 12.40 -5.27 -2.65
N VAL A 4 11.16 -5.36 -2.15
CA VAL A 4 10.15 -4.33 -2.34
C VAL A 4 10.52 -3.17 -1.42
N ASN A 5 11.29 -2.22 -1.95
CA ASN A 5 11.83 -1.12 -1.16
C ASN A 5 10.73 -0.07 -0.90
N PHE A 6 10.05 -0.18 0.26
CA PHE A 6 8.89 0.65 0.63
C PHE A 6 9.30 2.10 0.96
N LYS A 7 9.51 2.88 -0.10
CA LYS A 7 10.04 4.25 -0.07
C LYS A 7 9.16 5.30 0.67
N TYR A 8 7.93 4.95 1.09
CA TYR A 8 6.97 5.88 1.69
C TYR A 8 6.14 5.21 2.81
N PRO A 9 5.79 5.92 3.90
CA PRO A 9 5.06 5.34 5.03
C PRO A 9 3.61 4.94 4.70
N ALA A 10 2.98 5.56 3.70
CA ALA A 10 1.61 5.24 3.32
C ALA A 10 1.47 3.84 2.68
N THR A 11 2.47 3.37 1.94
CA THR A 11 2.43 2.03 1.34
C THR A 11 2.58 0.93 2.39
N LYS A 12 3.30 1.18 3.49
CA LYS A 12 3.35 0.30 4.67
C LYS A 12 1.99 0.12 5.36
N ILE A 13 1.24 1.22 5.56
CA ILE A 13 -0.11 1.15 6.17
C ILE A 13 -1.06 0.31 5.29
N ILE A 14 -1.03 0.51 3.97
CA ILE A 14 -1.82 -0.27 3.02
C ILE A 14 -1.42 -1.76 3.07
N HIS A 15 -0.12 -2.07 3.12
CA HIS A 15 0.40 -3.43 3.19
C HIS A 15 -0.01 -4.17 4.48
N LEU A 16 0.07 -3.51 5.64
CA LEU A 16 -0.39 -4.08 6.92
C LEU A 16 -1.90 -4.38 6.90
N PHE A 17 -2.70 -3.50 6.30
CA PHE A 17 -4.15 -3.69 6.14
C PHE A 17 -4.49 -4.82 5.15
N VAL A 18 -3.75 -4.91 4.03
CA VAL A 18 -3.88 -6.01 3.04
C VAL A 18 -3.54 -7.36 3.68
N VAL A 19 -2.49 -7.44 4.49
CA VAL A 19 -2.12 -8.65 5.23
C VAL A 19 -3.15 -9.02 6.32
N ASP A 20 -3.73 -8.04 7.00
CA ASP A 20 -4.83 -8.27 7.94
C ASP A 20 -6.07 -8.86 7.23
N ILE A 21 -6.43 -8.33 6.06
CA ILE A 21 -7.51 -8.91 5.23
C ILE A 21 -7.14 -10.34 4.79
N ALA A 22 -5.90 -10.59 4.34
CA ALA A 22 -5.45 -11.93 3.94
C ALA A 22 -5.66 -12.94 5.07
N ASN A 23 -5.23 -12.59 6.29
CA ASN A 23 -5.41 -13.42 7.48
C ASN A 23 -6.89 -13.71 7.78
N ASN A 24 -7.77 -12.72 7.62
CA ASN A 24 -9.19 -12.91 7.86
C ASN A 24 -9.88 -13.77 6.79
N ILE A 25 -9.47 -13.70 5.52
CA ILE A 25 -10.01 -14.57 4.46
C ILE A 25 -9.52 -16.02 4.66
N VAL A 26 -8.23 -16.22 4.94
CA VAL A 26 -7.65 -17.55 5.20
C VAL A 26 -8.31 -18.22 6.42
N ASN A 27 -8.55 -17.48 7.49
CA ASN A 27 -9.25 -17.97 8.69
C ASN A 27 -10.79 -17.99 8.54
N LYS A 28 -11.34 -17.71 7.35
CA LYS A 28 -12.79 -17.72 7.04
C LYS A 28 -13.64 -16.75 7.87
N ASN A 29 -13.03 -15.68 8.38
CA ASN A 29 -13.71 -14.57 9.09
C ASN A 29 -14.38 -13.57 8.13
N THR A 30 -14.34 -13.82 6.82
CA THR A 30 -14.95 -12.98 5.78
C THR A 30 -16.12 -13.68 5.09
N PRO A 31 -17.04 -12.94 4.44
CA PRO A 31 -18.10 -13.53 3.62
C PRO A 31 -17.58 -14.59 2.63
N ASN A 32 -18.31 -15.70 2.49
CA ASN A 32 -17.85 -16.90 1.79
C ASN A 32 -17.40 -16.63 0.34
N TYR A 33 -18.00 -15.65 -0.35
CA TYR A 33 -17.61 -15.28 -1.72
C TYR A 33 -16.17 -14.75 -1.84
N LEU A 34 -15.60 -14.17 -0.76
CA LEU A 34 -14.18 -13.79 -0.72
C LEU A 34 -13.29 -15.00 -0.47
N CYS A 35 -13.70 -15.93 0.39
CA CYS A 35 -12.99 -17.18 0.65
C CYS A 35 -12.87 -18.03 -0.63
N THR A 36 -13.91 -18.08 -1.46
CA THR A 36 -13.89 -18.82 -2.74
C THR A 36 -13.04 -18.18 -3.84
N LEU A 37 -12.58 -16.93 -3.69
CA LEU A 37 -11.67 -16.28 -4.64
C LEU A 37 -10.19 -16.59 -4.38
N ILE A 38 -9.86 -17.15 -3.22
CA ILE A 38 -8.49 -17.55 -2.89
C ILE A 38 -8.25 -19.00 -3.36
N PRO A 39 -7.26 -19.26 -4.22
CA PRO A 39 -6.89 -20.62 -4.62
C PRO A 39 -6.32 -21.41 -3.44
N PRO A 40 -6.32 -22.75 -3.48
CA PRO A 40 -5.90 -23.54 -2.34
C PRO A 40 -4.37 -23.53 -2.14
N THR A 41 -3.90 -24.11 -1.04
CA THR A 41 -2.46 -24.17 -0.72
C THR A 41 -1.73 -25.21 -1.57
N ILE A 42 -0.43 -25.02 -1.77
CA ILE A 42 0.41 -25.94 -2.56
C ILE A 42 0.32 -27.37 -2.03
N GLN A 43 0.21 -27.57 -0.71
CA GLN A 43 0.10 -28.90 -0.12
C GLN A 43 -1.20 -29.63 -0.49
N SER A 44 -2.30 -28.91 -0.77
CA SER A 44 -3.58 -29.52 -1.18
C SER A 44 -3.52 -30.17 -2.57
N THR A 45 -2.56 -29.74 -3.39
CA THR A 45 -2.38 -30.18 -4.79
C THR A 45 -1.21 -31.16 -4.95
N SER A 46 -0.38 -31.32 -3.91
CA SER A 46 0.78 -32.21 -3.89
C SER A 46 0.59 -33.37 -2.93
N VAL A 47 0.79 -34.60 -3.41
CA VAL A 47 0.82 -35.81 -2.57
C VAL A 47 2.03 -35.80 -1.62
N TYR A 48 3.13 -35.17 -2.02
CA TYR A 48 4.35 -35.10 -1.21
C TYR A 48 4.37 -33.86 -0.31
N PRO A 49 4.93 -33.94 0.92
CA PRO A 49 5.11 -32.80 1.80
C PRO A 49 6.18 -31.85 1.24
N LEU A 50 5.77 -30.65 0.84
CA LEU A 50 6.68 -29.64 0.24
C LEU A 50 7.04 -28.54 1.24
N ARG A 51 8.25 -27.99 1.13
CA ARG A 51 8.73 -26.90 2.02
C ARG A 51 7.89 -25.62 1.93
N ASN A 52 7.26 -25.39 0.77
CA ASN A 52 6.30 -24.33 0.49
C ASN A 52 4.84 -24.83 0.54
N GLY A 53 4.56 -25.99 1.13
CA GLY A 53 3.21 -26.57 1.17
C GLY A 53 2.16 -25.67 1.85
N ASN A 54 2.59 -24.85 2.81
CA ASN A 54 1.76 -23.87 3.52
C ASN A 54 1.51 -22.57 2.73
N ASP A 55 2.14 -22.39 1.57
CA ASP A 55 1.94 -21.23 0.72
C ASP A 55 0.68 -21.40 -0.14
N ILE A 56 -0.03 -20.30 -0.36
CA ILE A 56 -1.19 -20.23 -1.26
C ILE A 56 -0.69 -20.25 -2.70
N ILE A 57 -1.32 -21.03 -3.58
CA ILE A 57 -0.93 -21.07 -5.00
C ILE A 57 -1.12 -19.67 -5.61
N LEU A 58 -0.05 -19.08 -6.17
CA LEU A 58 -0.17 -17.78 -6.85
C LEU A 58 -0.84 -17.98 -8.22
N PRO A 59 -1.97 -17.31 -8.53
CA PRO A 59 -2.62 -17.45 -9.82
C PRO A 59 -1.75 -16.84 -10.94
N PHE A 60 -1.78 -17.46 -12.12
CA PHE A 60 -0.98 -17.01 -13.27
C PHE A 60 -1.41 -15.61 -13.73
N CYS A 61 -0.47 -14.66 -13.73
CA CYS A 61 -0.69 -13.27 -14.09
C CYS A 61 0.14 -12.90 -15.33
N ARG A 62 -0.50 -12.66 -16.47
CA ARG A 62 0.18 -12.29 -17.73
C ARG A 62 0.64 -10.81 -17.76
N LEU A 63 -0.06 -9.93 -17.07
CA LEU A 63 0.16 -8.48 -17.10
C LEU A 63 0.51 -7.95 -15.70
N SER A 64 1.30 -6.89 -15.60
CA SER A 64 1.57 -6.19 -14.33
C SER A 64 0.26 -5.77 -13.66
N SER A 65 -0.65 -5.13 -14.38
CA SER A 65 -2.00 -4.78 -13.89
C SER A 65 -2.77 -5.96 -13.29
N THR A 66 -2.65 -7.18 -13.84
CA THR A 66 -3.22 -8.38 -13.23
C THR A 66 -2.43 -8.83 -12.00
N SER A 67 -1.10 -8.84 -12.08
CA SER A 67 -0.14 -9.22 -11.02
C SER A 67 -0.24 -8.34 -9.77
N ASP A 68 -0.62 -7.09 -9.95
CA ASP A 68 -0.60 -6.03 -8.95
C ASP A 68 -2.03 -5.72 -8.46
N SER A 69 -3.03 -6.37 -9.06
CA SER A 69 -4.41 -6.39 -8.56
C SER A 69 -4.52 -7.08 -7.20
N PHE A 70 -5.62 -6.82 -6.48
CA PHE A 70 -5.78 -7.16 -5.06
C PHE A 70 -5.46 -8.64 -4.73
N ILE A 71 -6.05 -9.62 -5.43
CA ILE A 71 -5.89 -11.04 -5.07
C ILE A 71 -4.42 -11.51 -5.20
N PRO A 72 -3.75 -11.45 -6.37
CA PRO A 72 -2.37 -11.92 -6.49
C PRO A 72 -1.35 -11.07 -5.70
N SER A 73 -1.55 -9.76 -5.53
CA SER A 73 -0.67 -8.94 -4.67
C SER A 73 -0.80 -9.35 -3.20
N THR A 74 -2.02 -9.58 -2.72
CA THR A 74 -2.29 -10.08 -1.36
C THR A 74 -1.68 -11.47 -1.14
N ILE A 75 -1.81 -12.39 -2.11
CA ILE A 75 -1.23 -13.74 -2.03
C ILE A 75 0.30 -13.70 -2.00
N LYS A 76 0.96 -12.88 -2.84
CA LYS A 76 2.42 -12.66 -2.77
C LYS A 76 2.84 -12.19 -1.38
N MET A 77 2.11 -11.23 -0.80
CA MET A 77 2.46 -10.66 0.50
C MET A 77 2.23 -11.66 1.64
N TRP A 78 1.12 -12.41 1.62
CA TRP A 78 0.85 -13.49 2.58
C TRP A 78 1.95 -14.57 2.57
N ASN A 79 2.32 -15.06 1.38
CA ASN A 79 3.35 -16.09 1.24
C ASN A 79 4.75 -15.60 1.65
N SER A 80 5.02 -14.29 1.59
CA SER A 80 6.29 -13.72 2.08
C SER A 80 6.44 -13.72 3.61
N LEU A 81 5.34 -13.90 4.36
CA LEU A 81 5.37 -13.98 5.82
C LEU A 81 5.89 -15.34 6.28
N ASN A 82 6.61 -15.34 7.41
CA ASN A 82 7.04 -16.57 8.07
C ASN A 82 5.82 -17.38 8.56
N ASN A 83 5.83 -18.71 8.39
CA ASN A 83 4.80 -19.63 8.89
C ASN A 83 4.51 -19.43 10.39
N ASN A 84 5.54 -19.11 11.19
CA ASN A 84 5.40 -18.84 12.62
C ASN A 84 4.45 -17.66 12.94
N ILE A 85 4.28 -16.74 11.99
CA ILE A 85 3.39 -15.58 12.10
C ILE A 85 2.03 -15.87 11.45
N ARG A 86 2.01 -16.58 10.30
CA ARG A 86 0.77 -17.03 9.64
C ARG A 86 -0.07 -17.97 10.52
N ASN A 87 0.56 -18.80 11.35
CA ASN A 87 -0.09 -19.82 12.16
C ASN A 87 -0.46 -19.35 13.59
N VAL A 88 -0.62 -18.04 13.81
CA VAL A 88 -0.91 -17.47 15.13
C VAL A 88 -2.41 -17.50 15.43
N ASP A 89 -2.80 -18.20 16.49
CA ASP A 89 -4.21 -18.51 16.83
C ASP A 89 -5.17 -17.32 17.05
N THR A 90 -4.67 -16.08 17.22
CA THR A 90 -5.56 -14.91 17.38
C THR A 90 -5.11 -13.70 16.57
N LEU A 91 -6.10 -12.97 16.02
CA LEU A 91 -5.90 -11.76 15.25
C LEU A 91 -5.13 -10.66 16.02
N SER A 92 -5.28 -10.62 17.35
CA SER A 92 -4.59 -9.67 18.22
C SER A 92 -3.10 -10.00 18.35
N LYS A 93 -2.74 -11.28 18.59
CA LYS A 93 -1.35 -11.75 18.57
C LYS A 93 -0.73 -11.51 17.18
N PHE A 94 -1.43 -11.86 16.10
CA PHE A 94 -0.99 -11.67 14.71
C PHE A 94 -0.61 -10.21 14.42
N LYS A 95 -1.48 -9.25 14.79
CA LYS A 95 -1.22 -7.81 14.66
C LYS A 95 -0.04 -7.34 15.52
N SER A 96 0.16 -7.93 16.69
CA SER A 96 1.33 -7.65 17.54
C SER A 96 2.63 -8.11 16.90
N GLU A 97 2.70 -9.33 16.35
CA GLU A 97 3.90 -9.82 15.65
C GLU A 97 4.21 -9.02 14.38
N LEU A 98 3.20 -8.65 13.58
CA LEU A 98 3.40 -7.76 12.43
C LEU A 98 3.97 -6.40 12.83
N LYS A 99 3.52 -5.83 13.96
CA LYS A 99 4.03 -4.55 14.47
C LYS A 99 5.50 -4.64 14.89
N LYS A 100 5.93 -5.77 15.49
CA LYS A 100 7.35 -6.00 15.82
C LYS A 100 8.24 -6.03 14.57
N ILE A 101 7.77 -6.61 13.46
CA ILE A 101 8.51 -6.61 12.19
C ILE A 101 8.74 -5.15 11.73
N ASP A 102 7.69 -4.34 11.67
CA ASP A 102 7.78 -2.93 11.23
C ASP A 102 8.70 -2.10 12.15
N GLU A 103 8.69 -2.37 13.46
CA GLU A 103 9.60 -1.76 14.43
C GLU A 103 11.07 -2.14 14.19
N THR A 104 11.37 -3.39 13.81
CA THR A 104 12.75 -3.80 13.47
C THR A 104 13.29 -3.17 12.18
N GLU A 105 12.42 -2.71 11.27
CA GLU A 105 12.84 -2.00 10.05
C GLU A 105 13.19 -0.51 10.29
N ASN A 106 13.13 -0.01 11.53
CA ASN A 106 13.57 1.35 11.92
C ASN A 106 12.85 2.54 11.22
N HIS A 107 11.69 2.32 10.59
CA HIS A 107 10.91 3.38 9.91
C HIS A 107 10.09 4.24 10.89
N SER A 108 10.77 4.95 11.80
CA SER A 108 10.13 5.93 12.69
C SER A 108 9.41 7.01 11.90
N VAL A 109 8.08 7.14 12.07
CA VAL A 109 7.26 8.11 11.34
C VAL A 109 7.76 9.53 11.68
N PRO A 110 8.19 10.35 10.69
CA PRO A 110 8.81 11.63 10.98
C PRO A 110 7.88 12.55 11.76
N LYS A 111 8.34 13.09 12.89
CA LYS A 111 7.53 13.86 13.87
C LYS A 111 6.69 14.98 13.22
N HIS A 112 7.17 15.57 12.13
CA HIS A 112 6.47 16.62 11.38
C HIS A 112 5.18 16.14 10.66
N PHE A 113 4.89 14.84 10.57
CA PHE A 113 3.61 14.32 10.09
C PHE A 113 2.46 14.55 11.09
N PHE A 114 2.77 14.75 12.37
CA PHE A 114 1.79 14.95 13.45
C PHE A 114 1.63 16.43 13.87
N CYS A 115 2.37 17.35 13.23
CA CYS A 115 2.36 18.78 13.55
C CYS A 115 1.39 19.55 12.64
N GLY A 116 0.77 20.62 13.15
CA GLY A 116 -0.05 21.54 12.35
C GLY A 116 -1.53 21.13 12.19
N PRO A 117 -2.34 21.99 11.54
CA PRO A 117 -3.80 21.85 11.52
C PRO A 117 -4.26 20.71 10.58
N ARG A 118 -5.31 19.99 11.01
CA ARG A 118 -5.86 18.80 10.32
C ARG A 118 -6.07 18.98 8.82
N LYS A 119 -6.59 20.13 8.36
CA LYS A 119 -6.82 20.42 6.94
C LYS A 119 -5.52 20.38 6.11
N LEU A 120 -4.45 21.01 6.59
CA LEU A 120 -3.16 21.00 5.89
C LEU A 120 -2.53 19.61 5.91
N ASN A 121 -2.65 18.86 7.01
CA ASN A 121 -2.12 17.49 7.08
C ASN A 121 -2.85 16.50 6.16
N ILE A 122 -4.14 16.69 5.88
CA ILE A 122 -4.85 15.93 4.84
C ILE A 122 -4.26 16.25 3.46
N ILE A 123 -4.14 17.54 3.10
CA ILE A 123 -3.60 17.98 1.81
C ILE A 123 -2.15 17.50 1.62
N LEU A 124 -1.30 17.67 2.63
CA LEU A 124 0.08 17.17 2.61
C LEU A 124 0.15 15.64 2.47
N THR A 125 -0.79 14.90 3.05
CA THR A 125 -0.87 13.44 2.88
C THR A 125 -1.28 13.05 1.46
N GLN A 126 -2.25 13.74 0.86
CA GLN A 126 -2.64 13.54 -0.54
C GLN A 126 -1.48 13.80 -1.49
N LEU A 127 -0.75 14.91 -1.29
CA LEU A 127 0.43 15.28 -2.07
C LEU A 127 1.59 14.27 -1.90
N ARG A 128 1.91 13.87 -0.67
CA ARG A 128 2.94 12.85 -0.36
C ARG A 128 2.64 11.48 -0.97
N ASN A 129 1.37 11.17 -1.22
CA ASN A 129 0.92 9.89 -1.76
C ASN A 129 0.64 9.93 -3.28
N SER A 130 0.89 11.06 -3.94
CA SER A 130 0.56 11.28 -5.37
C SER A 130 -0.91 10.94 -5.70
N ALA A 131 -1.80 11.41 -4.80
CA ALA A 131 -3.25 11.26 -4.81
C ALA A 131 -3.94 12.60 -4.50
N SER A 132 -3.37 13.69 -5.04
CA SER A 132 -3.89 15.05 -4.93
C SER A 132 -4.81 15.41 -6.11
N PHE A 133 -5.45 16.58 -6.05
CA PHE A 133 -6.26 17.11 -7.14
C PHE A 133 -5.44 17.89 -8.19
N LEU A 134 -4.12 17.76 -8.18
CA LEU A 134 -3.25 18.38 -9.18
C LEU A 134 -3.37 17.64 -10.53
N ASN A 135 -3.35 18.38 -11.64
CA ASN A 135 -3.58 17.78 -12.97
C ASN A 135 -2.60 16.65 -13.32
N PHE A 136 -1.35 16.66 -12.82
CA PHE A 136 -0.42 15.53 -13.00
C PHE A 136 -0.86 14.24 -12.27
N ASP A 137 -1.40 14.34 -11.04
CA ASP A 137 -1.89 13.17 -10.31
C ASP A 137 -3.19 12.64 -10.95
N LEU A 138 -4.08 13.52 -11.39
CA LEU A 138 -5.32 13.16 -12.09
C LEU A 138 -5.04 12.50 -13.46
N PHE A 139 -4.06 13.02 -14.21
CA PHE A 139 -3.58 12.43 -15.47
C PHE A 139 -2.99 11.03 -15.25
N ARG A 140 -2.18 10.83 -14.20
CA ARG A 140 -1.62 9.52 -13.84
C ARG A 140 -2.68 8.45 -13.52
N VAL A 141 -3.89 8.84 -13.13
CA VAL A 141 -5.03 7.94 -12.86
C VAL A 141 -5.98 7.86 -14.07
N GLY A 142 -5.72 8.62 -15.16
CA GLY A 142 -6.54 8.64 -16.37
C GLY A 142 -7.84 9.44 -16.24
N ILE A 143 -7.95 10.31 -15.24
CA ILE A 143 -9.14 11.16 -15.00
C ILE A 143 -9.14 12.40 -15.91
N VAL A 144 -7.96 12.90 -16.25
CA VAL A 144 -7.74 14.07 -17.11
C VAL A 144 -6.79 13.67 -18.25
N SER A 145 -6.97 14.24 -19.44
CA SER A 145 -6.23 13.88 -20.67
C SER A 145 -4.91 14.64 -20.87
N ASP A 146 -4.66 15.68 -20.09
CA ASP A 146 -3.47 16.55 -20.16
C ASP A 146 -3.02 16.92 -18.73
N PRO A 147 -1.75 16.72 -18.34
CA PRO A 147 -1.26 17.12 -17.03
C PRO A 147 -0.92 18.62 -16.90
N SER A 148 -1.11 19.44 -17.95
CA SER A 148 -0.75 20.86 -17.93
C SER A 148 -1.52 21.70 -16.90
N CYS A 149 -0.92 22.82 -16.49
CA CYS A 149 -1.52 23.77 -15.56
C CYS A 149 -2.09 24.98 -16.31
N ARG A 150 -3.19 25.55 -15.80
CA ARG A 150 -3.81 26.79 -16.31
C ARG A 150 -2.87 28.01 -16.32
N CYS A 151 -1.74 27.98 -15.61
CA CYS A 151 -0.70 29.01 -15.67
C CYS A 151 0.27 28.87 -16.87
N GLY A 152 0.09 27.88 -17.74
CA GLY A 152 0.97 27.60 -18.89
C GLY A 152 2.15 26.68 -18.58
N ALA A 153 2.30 26.21 -17.33
CA ALA A 153 3.28 25.18 -17.00
C ALA A 153 2.85 23.82 -17.56
N ALA A 154 3.74 23.15 -18.31
CA ALA A 154 3.42 21.92 -19.04
C ALA A 154 3.05 20.70 -18.17
N LEU A 155 3.24 20.76 -16.85
CA LEU A 155 2.99 19.64 -15.94
C LEU A 155 2.73 20.13 -14.51
N GLU A 156 1.49 20.04 -14.04
CA GLU A 156 1.07 20.52 -12.73
C GLU A 156 1.42 19.53 -11.61
N ASN A 157 2.65 19.59 -11.11
CA ASN A 157 3.12 18.73 -10.01
C ASN A 157 3.37 19.47 -8.70
N LEU A 158 3.58 18.67 -7.64
CA LEU A 158 3.90 19.08 -6.28
C LEU A 158 4.99 20.17 -6.22
N ASN A 159 6.04 20.10 -7.05
CA ASN A 159 7.09 21.12 -7.08
C ASN A 159 6.54 22.46 -7.56
N ILE A 160 5.88 22.50 -8.73
CA ILE A 160 5.32 23.73 -9.30
C ILE A 160 4.24 24.32 -8.38
N SER A 161 3.38 23.49 -7.79
CA SER A 161 2.37 23.93 -6.82
C SER A 161 2.98 24.53 -5.56
N PHE A 162 4.04 23.92 -5.00
CA PHE A 162 4.70 24.43 -3.80
C PHE A 162 5.41 25.77 -4.06
N TRP A 163 6.03 25.92 -5.23
CA TRP A 163 6.64 27.19 -5.65
C TRP A 163 5.59 28.27 -5.90
N ILE A 164 4.47 27.98 -6.58
CA ILE A 164 3.36 28.94 -6.77
C ILE A 164 2.82 29.41 -5.41
N VAL A 165 2.61 28.51 -4.44
CA VAL A 165 2.16 28.89 -3.10
C VAL A 165 3.16 29.83 -2.42
N LEU A 166 4.46 29.55 -2.46
CA LEU A 166 5.48 30.43 -1.87
C LEU A 166 5.58 31.80 -2.56
N TYR A 167 5.41 31.88 -3.87
CA TYR A 167 5.46 33.15 -4.61
C TYR A 167 4.16 33.97 -4.48
N THR A 168 3.00 33.32 -4.29
CA THR A 168 1.74 34.03 -3.96
C THR A 168 1.63 34.41 -2.49
N TYR A 169 2.25 33.65 -1.57
CA TYR A 169 2.37 34.00 -0.15
C TYR A 169 3.55 34.97 0.09
N LYS A 170 3.64 36.01 -0.75
CA LYS A 170 4.51 37.15 -0.51
C LYS A 170 3.93 37.92 0.69
N PRO A 171 4.62 38.00 1.84
CA PRO A 171 4.07 38.69 3.00
C PRO A 171 4.00 40.20 2.72
N GLU A 172 2.82 40.78 2.89
CA GLU A 172 2.65 42.22 3.02
C GLU A 172 3.16 42.64 4.41
N LEU A 173 4.50 42.76 4.51
CA LEU A 173 5.17 43.40 5.62
C LEU A 173 5.56 44.82 5.18
N TYR A 174 5.16 45.79 6.00
CA TYR A 174 5.58 47.19 5.97
C TYR A 174 7.06 47.32 6.38
#